data_AF-A0A0F9L005-F1
#
_entry.id   AF-A0A0F9L005-F1
#
_cell.length_a   1.000
_cell.length_b   1.000
_cell.length_c   1.000
_cell.angle_alpha   90.00
_cell.angle_beta   90.00
_cell.angle_gamma   90.00
#
_symmetry.space_group_name_H-M   'P 1'
#
loop_
_entity.id
_entity.type
_entity.pdbx_description
1 polymer ?
#
loop_
_entity_poly.entity_id
_entity_poly.type
_entity_poly.pdbx_seq_one_letter_code
_entity_poly.pdbx_strand_id
1 'polypeptide(L)' 'FPNFHSSEITNKEIERIVRDAVQKECPKDKIKKINYTDNGIDVILESGNTIEIEVDWQEIILI' A
#
# COMPACT_ATOMS: atom_id res chain seq x y z
N PHE A 1 6.86 2.41 -26.69
CA PHE A 1 5.94 2.77 -25.60
C PHE A 1 6.72 3.60 -24.59
N PRO A 2 6.26 4.81 -24.23
CA PRO A 2 7.07 5.79 -23.52
C PRO A 2 7.18 5.44 -22.03
N ASN A 3 8.39 5.60 -21.48
CA ASN A 3 8.73 5.71 -20.06
C ASN A 3 8.08 4.70 -19.11
N PHE A 4 8.49 3.43 -19.22
CA PHE A 4 8.29 2.45 -18.17
C PHE A 4 9.30 2.72 -17.04
N HIS A 5 8.92 3.55 -16.07
CA HIS A 5 9.69 3.72 -14.84
C HIS A 5 9.33 2.56 -13.91
N SER A 6 10.00 1.41 -14.04
CA SER A 6 10.03 0.41 -12.97
C SER A 6 10.82 1.02 -11.81
N SER A 7 10.17 1.85 -11.02
CA SER A 7 10.75 2.35 -9.78
C SER A 7 10.72 1.18 -8.81
N GLU A 8 11.89 0.69 -8.42
CA GLU A 8 12.02 -0.34 -7.39
C GLU A 8 11.39 0.22 -6.10
N ILE A 9 10.17 -0.20 -5.78
CA ILE A 9 9.48 0.23 -4.57
C ILE A 9 10.08 -0.53 -3.40
N THR A 10 10.76 0.19 -2.52
CA THR A 10 11.28 -0.38 -1.28
C THR A 10 10.16 -0.59 -0.26
N ASN A 11 10.31 -1.53 0.68
CA ASN A 11 9.37 -1.73 1.78
C ASN A 11 9.06 -0.42 2.56
N LYS A 12 10.02 0.51 2.61
CA LYS A 12 9.82 1.83 3.25
C LYS A 12 8.87 2.73 2.47
N GLU A 13 8.89 2.68 1.15
CA GLU A 13 7.97 3.44 0.31
C GLU A 13 6.56 2.89 0.42
N ILE A 14 6.41 1.56 0.46
CA ILE A 14 5.11 0.92 0.72
C ILE A 14 4.52 1.38 2.05
N GLU A 15 5.30 1.36 3.13
CA GLU A 15 4.84 1.84 4.43
C GLU A 15 4.41 3.30 4.40
N ARG A 16 5.10 4.14 3.62
CA ARG A 16 4.74 5.55 3.48
C ARG A 16 3.41 5.72 2.74
N ILE A 17 3.24 5.01 1.61
CA ILE A 17 2.00 5.03 0.83
C ILE A 17 0.82 4.57 1.70
N VAL A 18 1.00 3.47 2.45
CA VAL A 18 -0.01 2.96 3.38
C VAL A 18 -0.36 4.00 4.45
N ARG A 19 0.63 4.62 5.09
CA ARG A 19 0.37 5.66 6.11
C ARG A 19 -0.35 6.87 5.53
N ASP A 20 0.07 7.34 4.36
CA ASP A 20 -0.53 8.50 3.70
C ASP A 20 -1.99 8.21 3.30
N ALA A 21 -2.26 7.00 2.78
CA ALA A 21 -3.62 6.55 2.46
C ALA A 21 -4.51 6.50 3.71
N VAL A 22 -4.01 5.92 4.81
CA VAL A 22 -4.75 5.84 6.08
C VAL A 22 -4.99 7.22 6.68
N GLN A 23 -3.99 8.12 6.65
CA GLN A 23 -4.17 9.49 7.14
C GLN A 23 -5.19 10.29 6.32
N LYS A 24 -5.27 10.04 5.02
CA LYS A 24 -6.20 10.75 4.13
C LYS A 24 -7.64 10.28 4.31
N GLU A 25 -7.86 8.97 4.33
CA GLU A 25 -9.20 8.38 4.41
C GLU A 25 -9.71 8.33 5.86
N CYS A 26 -8.83 8.03 6.82
CA CYS A 26 -9.17 7.78 8.22
C CYS A 26 -8.13 8.42 9.18
N PRO A 27 -8.02 9.76 9.24
CA PRO A 27 -6.96 10.48 9.96
C PRO A 27 -6.87 10.21 11.47
N LYS A 28 -7.94 9.70 12.07
CA LYS A 28 -8.02 9.41 13.51
C LYS A 28 -7.90 7.92 13.83
N ASP A 29 -7.81 7.10 12.80
CA ASP A 29 -7.84 5.65 12.92
C ASP A 29 -6.44 5.09 12.80
N LYS A 30 -6.18 3.99 13.51
CA LYS A 30 -4.86 3.38 13.56
C LYS A 30 -4.84 2.11 12.73
N ILE A 31 -3.68 1.84 12.14
CA ILE A 31 -3.44 0.59 11.43
C ILE A 31 -3.37 -0.54 12.46
N LYS A 32 -4.28 -1.51 12.32
CA LYS A 32 -4.27 -2.74 13.11
C LYS A 32 -3.43 -3.82 12.42
N LYS A 33 -3.57 -3.96 11.11
CA LYS A 33 -2.87 -4.98 10.32
C LYS A 33 -2.69 -4.53 8.88
N ILE A 34 -1.59 -4.95 8.27
CA ILE A 34 -1.33 -4.81 6.84
C ILE A 34 -1.20 -6.22 6.27
N ASN A 35 -1.99 -6.56 5.25
CA ASN A 35 -1.87 -7.79 4.50
C ASN A 35 -1.42 -7.46 3.08
N TYR A 36 -0.45 -8.22 2.58
CA TYR A 36 -0.02 -8.15 1.19
C TYR A 36 -0.75 -9.24 0.42
N THR A 37 -1.41 -8.87 -0.68
CA THR A 37 -2.17 -9.77 -1.56
C THR A 37 -1.58 -9.73 -2.95
N ASP A 38 -1.93 -10.70 -3.80
CA ASP A 38 -1.45 -10.74 -5.18
C ASP A 38 -1.93 -9.55 -6.05
N ASN A 39 -2.92 -8.80 -5.57
CA ASN A 39 -3.47 -7.63 -6.25
C ASN A 39 -3.04 -6.30 -5.59
N GLY A 40 -2.39 -6.35 -4.43
CA GLY A 40 -1.98 -5.15 -3.71
C GLY A 40 -1.86 -5.31 -2.20
N ILE A 41 -2.39 -4.35 -1.45
CA ILE A 41 -2.22 -4.24 0.00
C ILE A 41 -3.55 -3.91 0.65
N ASP A 42 -3.97 -4.77 1.59
CA ASP A 42 -5.14 -4.54 2.42
C ASP A 42 -4.70 -4.03 3.79
N VAL A 43 -5.19 -2.86 4.17
CA VAL A 43 -4.88 -2.19 5.42
C VAL A 43 -6.11 -2.23 6.32
N ILE A 44 -6.06 -3.06 7.35
CA ILE A 44 -7.13 -3.21 8.32
C ILE A 44 -6.88 -2.21 9.46
N LEU A 45 -7.88 -1.38 9.74
CA LEU A 45 -7.85 -0.37 10.80
C LEU A 45 -8.41 -0.90 12.12
N GLU A 46 -8.09 -0.22 13.22
CA GLU A 46 -8.60 -0.59 14.55
C GLU A 46 -10.12 -0.44 14.67
N SER A 47 -10.73 0.49 13.92
CA SER A 47 -12.19 0.63 13.84
C SER A 47 -12.91 -0.54 13.17
N GLY A 48 -12.18 -1.40 12.44
CA GLY A 48 -12.74 -2.44 11.57
C GLY A 48 -12.93 -2.01 10.12
N ASN A 49 -12.65 -0.74 9.77
CA ASN A 49 -12.57 -0.31 8.39
C ASN A 49 -11.36 -0.95 7.69
N THR A 50 -11.48 -1.18 6.38
CA THR A 50 -10.38 -1.72 5.55
C THR A 50 -10.14 -0.77 4.38
N ILE A 51 -8.87 -0.47 4.11
CA ILE A 51 -8.42 0.30 2.96
C ILE A 51 -7.65 -0.65 2.04
N GLU A 52 -8.11 -0.78 0.80
CA GLU A 52 -7.46 -1.59 -0.23
C GLU A 52 -6.63 -0.67 -1.14
N ILE A 53 -5.37 -1.01 -1.34
CA ILE A 53 -4.44 -0.30 -2.21
C ILE A 53 -4.06 -1.29 -3.31
N GLU A 54 -4.57 -1.09 -4.53
CA GLU A 54 -4.18 -1.89 -5.68
C GLU A 54 -2.72 -1.60 -6.05
N VAL A 55 -1.92 -2.66 -6.16
CA VAL A 55 -0.51 -2.59 -6.57
C VAL A 55 -0.29 -3.66 -7.63
N ASP A 56 0.14 -3.22 -8.81
CA ASP A 56 0.60 -4.15 -9.83
C ASP A 56 2.03 -4.60 -9.51
N TRP A 57 2.13 -5.74 -8.83
CA TRP A 57 3.44 -6.33 -8.48
C TRP A 57 4.23 -6.79 -9.70
N GLN A 58 3.60 -6.99 -10.87
CA GLN A 58 4.34 -7.39 -12.07
C GLN A 58 5.22 -6.25 -12.61
N GLU A 59 4.93 -5.01 -12.23
CA GLU A 59 5.78 -3.85 -12.50
C GLU A 59 6.88 -3.65 -11.42
N ILE A 60 6.82 -4.39 -10.30
CA ILE A 60 7.73 -4.25 -9.16
C ILE A 60 8.64 -5.48 -9.06
N ILE A 61 9.90 -5.34 -9.46
CA ILE A 61 10.93 -6.37 -9.23
C ILE A 61 11.32 -6.32 -7.75
N LEU A 62 10.91 -7.32 -6.96
CA LEU A 62 11.41 -7.57 -5.60
C LEU A 62 12.74 -8.34 -5.69
N ILE A 63 13.85 -7.70 -5.30
CA ILE A 63 15.20 -8.31 -5.15
C ILE A 63 15.56 -8.57 -3.69
#